data_AF-A0A4Y2CHR8-F1
#
_entry.id   AF-A0A4Y2CHR8-F1
#
_cell.length_a   1.000
_cell.length_b   1.000
_cell.length_c   1.000
_cell.angle_alpha   90.00
_cell.angle_beta   90.00
_cell.angle_gamma   90.00
#
_symmetry.space_group_name_H-M   'P 1'
#
loop_
_entity.id
_entity.type
_entity.pdbx_description
1 polymer ?
#
loop_
_entity_poly.entity_id
_entity_poly.type
_entity_poly.pdbx_seq_one_letter_code
_entity_poly.pdbx_strand_id
1 'polypeptide(L)'
;MLNIKENTKRTKLEEICHDNPDIKRKLALRDSVGRPSLNVDQPLLLKTIADIAIIGSAADAKRRSESIRSVKTLDDLTAELKKVGFTISRSGTYLRLLPRNSSTIEGKRHFTTVPVKLSRAQADYHRSHIDSQQHPSAI
;
A
#
# COMPACT_ATOMS: atom_id res chain seq x y z
N MET A 1 16.15 -27.59 31.47
CA MET A 1 17.26 -28.49 31.05
C MET A 1 17.53 -28.50 29.53
N LEU A 2 16.94 -27.60 28.72
CA LEU A 2 17.07 -27.61 27.25
C LEU A 2 18.22 -26.76 26.68
N ASN A 3 18.78 -25.79 27.43
CA ASN A 3 19.78 -24.85 26.89
C ASN A 3 21.22 -25.39 26.74
N ILE A 4 21.60 -26.46 27.44
CA ILE A 4 23.02 -26.90 27.49
C ILE A 4 23.42 -27.64 26.19
N LYS A 5 22.48 -28.36 25.58
CA LYS A 5 22.71 -29.11 24.33
C LYS A 5 22.78 -28.22 23.08
N GLU A 6 22.21 -27.01 23.10
CA GLU A 6 22.27 -26.10 21.95
C GLU A 6 23.60 -25.35 21.89
N ASN A 7 24.14 -24.93 23.03
CA ASN A 7 25.42 -24.21 23.09
C ASN A 7 26.60 -25.08 22.64
N THR A 8 26.61 -26.37 23.01
CA THR A 8 27.67 -27.31 22.60
C THR A 8 27.67 -27.62 21.10
N LYS A 9 26.54 -27.47 20.41
CA LYS A 9 26.47 -27.63 18.94
C LYS A 9 26.99 -26.39 18.22
N ARG A 10 26.70 -25.18 18.75
CA ARG A 10 27.19 -23.92 18.18
C ARG A 10 28.72 -23.81 18.25
N THR A 11 29.31 -24.14 19.40
CA THR A 11 30.78 -24.07 19.57
C THR A 11 31.52 -25.03 18.63
N LYS A 12 31.03 -26.27 18.48
CA LYS A 12 31.61 -27.22 17.51
C LYS A 12 31.50 -26.75 16.06
N LEU A 13 30.39 -26.08 15.72
CA LEU A 13 30.19 -25.50 14.39
C LEU A 13 31.17 -24.36 14.13
N GLU A 14 31.47 -23.55 15.15
CA GLU A 14 32.46 -22.47 15.07
C GLU A 14 33.88 -23.02 14.91
N GLU A 15 34.24 -24.08 15.64
CA GLU A 15 35.53 -24.80 15.48
C GLU A 15 35.68 -25.35 14.05
N ILE A 16 34.66 -26.06 13.55
CA ILE A 16 34.67 -26.61 12.17
C ILE A 16 34.78 -25.49 11.11
N CYS A 17 34.14 -24.35 11.36
CA CYS A 17 34.24 -23.18 10.48
C CYS A 17 35.61 -22.50 10.55
N HIS A 18 36.34 -22.62 11.65
CA HIS A 18 37.70 -22.10 11.80
C HIS A 18 38.71 -22.99 11.07
N ASP A 19 38.58 -24.31 11.24
CA ASP A 19 39.49 -25.29 10.65
C ASP A 19 39.36 -25.37 9.12
N ASN A 20 38.19 -25.03 8.57
CA ASN A 20 37.92 -25.12 7.13
C ASN A 20 37.22 -23.86 6.60
N PRO A 21 37.98 -22.87 6.08
CA PRO A 21 37.41 -21.63 5.57
C PRO A 21 36.48 -21.83 4.37
N ASP A 22 36.68 -22.89 3.57
CA ASP A 22 35.79 -23.23 2.46
C ASP A 22 34.42 -23.76 2.93
N ILE A 23 34.38 -24.47 4.05
CA ILE A 23 33.12 -24.92 4.68
C ILE A 23 32.39 -23.70 5.23
N LYS A 24 33.11 -22.76 5.86
CA LYS A 24 32.54 -21.50 6.34
C LYS A 24 31.90 -20.69 5.21
N ARG A 25 32.54 -20.60 4.04
CA ARG A 25 31.96 -19.93 2.85
C ARG A 25 30.70 -20.64 2.33
N LYS A 26 30.66 -21.98 2.34
CA LYS A 26 29.48 -22.75 1.94
C LYS A 26 28.32 -22.64 2.94
N LEU A 27 28.62 -22.52 4.24
CA LEU A 27 27.63 -22.37 5.31
C LEU A 27 27.12 -20.93 5.44
N ALA A 28 27.97 -19.94 5.15
CA ALA A 28 27.60 -18.52 5.07
C ALA A 28 26.86 -18.24 3.76
N LEU A 29 25.67 -18.82 3.59
CA LEU A 29 24.84 -18.58 2.42
C LEU A 29 24.31 -17.13 2.37
N ARG A 30 24.24 -16.45 3.53
CA ARG A 30 23.76 -15.08 3.70
C ARG A 30 24.47 -14.37 4.86
N ASP A 31 24.70 -13.07 4.70
CA ASP A 31 25.29 -12.20 5.73
C ASP A 31 24.34 -11.93 6.91
N SER A 32 23.03 -11.98 6.66
CA SER A 32 22.00 -11.73 7.67
C SER A 32 21.04 -12.90 7.82
N VAL A 33 20.63 -13.18 9.06
CA VAL A 33 19.53 -14.09 9.35
C VAL A 33 18.21 -13.59 8.75
N GLY A 34 17.41 -14.50 8.20
CA GLY A 34 16.09 -14.19 7.65
C GLY A 34 16.02 -14.13 6.11
N ARG A 35 14.86 -13.69 5.61
CA ARG A 35 14.63 -13.47 4.17
C ARG A 35 15.25 -12.12 3.79
N PRO A 36 16.12 -12.06 2.77
CA PRO A 36 16.72 -10.81 2.32
C PRO A 36 15.63 -9.83 1.88
N SER A 37 15.91 -8.55 2.07
CA SER A 37 15.04 -7.50 1.58
C SER A 37 14.93 -7.61 0.07
N LEU A 38 13.71 -7.51 -0.47
CA LEU A 38 13.50 -7.60 -1.92
C LEU A 38 14.27 -6.48 -2.68
N ASN A 39 14.62 -5.38 -2.02
CA ASN A 39 15.46 -4.34 -2.63
C ASN A 39 16.93 -4.77 -2.79
N VAL A 40 17.42 -5.72 -1.98
CA VAL A 40 18.77 -6.31 -2.14
C VAL A 40 18.77 -7.27 -3.32
N ASP A 41 17.73 -8.10 -3.42
CA ASP A 41 17.60 -9.06 -4.52
C ASP A 41 17.26 -8.36 -5.85
N GLN A 42 16.54 -7.23 -5.81
CA GLN A 42 16.00 -6.54 -6.99
C GLN A 42 16.20 -5.01 -6.87
N PRO A 43 17.43 -4.50 -7.03
CA PRO A 43 17.74 -3.09 -6.81
C PRO A 43 17.07 -2.15 -7.83
N LEU A 44 16.81 -2.63 -9.04
CA LEU A 44 16.19 -1.84 -10.11
C LEU A 44 14.67 -1.68 -9.95
N LEU A 45 14.04 -2.41 -9.03
CA LEU A 45 12.59 -2.46 -8.91
C LEU A 45 11.94 -1.09 -8.71
N LEU A 46 12.51 -0.24 -7.84
CA LEU A 46 11.97 1.10 -7.60
C LEU A 46 12.10 2.00 -8.84
N LYS A 47 13.22 1.86 -9.56
CA LYS A 47 13.44 2.57 -10.82
C LYS A 47 12.41 2.12 -11.86
N THR A 48 12.21 0.81 -12.03
CA THR A 48 11.21 0.28 -12.95
C THR A 48 9.78 0.69 -12.58
N ILE A 49 9.43 0.72 -11.29
CA ILE A 49 8.13 1.25 -10.84
C ILE A 49 7.96 2.70 -11.29
N ALA A 50 8.99 3.53 -11.10
CA ALA A 50 8.98 4.91 -11.56
C ALA A 50 8.88 5.00 -13.08
N ASP A 51 9.68 4.24 -13.82
CA ASP A 51 9.69 4.23 -15.30
C ASP A 51 8.35 3.76 -15.88
N ILE A 52 7.70 2.77 -15.25
CA ILE A 52 6.38 2.29 -15.67
C ILE A 52 5.31 3.33 -15.34
N ALA A 53 5.38 3.97 -14.18
CA ALA A 53 4.37 4.94 -13.72
C ALA A 53 4.54 6.33 -14.36
N ILE A 54 5.77 6.69 -14.76
CA ILE A 54 6.12 7.93 -15.43
C ILE A 54 5.97 7.72 -16.94
N ILE A 55 5.15 8.56 -17.54
CA ILE A 55 4.70 8.51 -18.93
C ILE A 55 5.88 8.36 -19.91
N GLY A 56 5.79 7.36 -20.81
CA GLY A 56 6.57 7.34 -22.05
C GLY A 56 6.06 8.43 -22.99
N SER A 57 6.80 9.54 -23.08
CA SER A 57 6.54 10.60 -24.07
C SER A 57 6.93 10.11 -25.47
N ALA A 58 6.05 9.33 -26.09
CA ALA A 58 6.13 9.07 -27.52
C ALA A 58 5.13 9.98 -28.24
N ALA A 59 5.65 11.13 -28.69
CA ALA A 59 5.08 12.00 -29.72
C ALA A 59 3.61 12.47 -29.55
N ASP A 60 3.42 13.64 -28.93
CA ASP A 60 2.60 14.71 -29.52
C ASP A 60 2.95 16.05 -28.87
N ALA A 61 3.45 17.00 -29.66
CA ALA A 61 3.73 18.37 -29.22
C ALA A 61 2.44 19.18 -28.92
N LYS A 62 1.25 18.61 -29.14
CA LYS A 62 -0.02 19.35 -29.18
C LYS A 62 -1.08 19.00 -28.12
N ARG A 63 -0.82 18.14 -27.13
CA ARG A 63 -1.77 17.89 -26.01
C ARG A 63 -1.14 18.14 -24.64
N ARG A 64 -1.13 19.42 -24.26
CA ARG A 64 -0.44 19.99 -23.10
C ARG A 64 -1.24 20.03 -21.78
N SER A 65 -2.28 19.22 -21.56
CA SER A 65 -3.12 19.40 -20.35
C SER A 65 -3.57 18.14 -19.61
N GLU A 66 -3.39 16.93 -20.13
CA GLU A 66 -3.81 15.73 -19.43
C GLU A 66 -2.66 14.74 -19.35
N SER A 67 -1.98 14.69 -18.21
CA SER A 67 -1.00 13.65 -17.92
C SER A 67 -1.76 12.32 -17.76
N ILE A 68 -1.98 11.60 -18.86
CA ILE A 68 -2.58 10.26 -18.80
C ILE A 68 -1.53 9.35 -18.17
N ARG A 69 -1.70 8.99 -16.90
CA ARG A 69 -0.89 7.94 -16.27
C ARG A 69 -0.97 6.69 -17.15
N SER A 70 0.19 6.14 -17.52
CA SER A 70 0.31 4.83 -18.20
C SER A 70 -0.40 3.72 -17.43
N VAL A 71 -0.42 3.83 -16.10
CA VAL A 71 -0.99 2.85 -15.18
C VAL A 71 -2.04 3.53 -14.29
N LYS A 72 -3.29 3.04 -14.38
CA LYS A 72 -4.43 3.63 -13.66
C LYS A 72 -4.65 2.99 -12.30
N THR A 73 -4.49 1.67 -12.21
CA THR A 73 -4.74 0.91 -10.97
C THR A 73 -3.48 0.23 -10.45
N LEU A 74 -3.49 -0.14 -9.17
CA LEU A 74 -2.41 -0.92 -8.57
C LEU A 74 -2.29 -2.31 -9.23
N ASP A 75 -3.40 -2.89 -9.67
CA ASP A 75 -3.42 -4.19 -10.34
C ASP A 75 -2.70 -4.13 -11.67
N ASP A 76 -2.96 -3.07 -12.46
CA ASP A 76 -2.26 -2.81 -13.71
C ASP A 76 -0.73 -2.68 -13.48
N LEU A 77 -0.32 -1.93 -12.44
CA LEU A 77 1.10 -1.80 -12.09
C LEU A 77 1.72 -3.15 -11.77
N THR A 78 1.02 -3.96 -11.00
CA THR A 78 1.53 -5.29 -10.61
C THR A 78 1.61 -6.26 -11.78
N ALA A 79 0.68 -6.16 -12.74
CA ALA A 79 0.72 -6.95 -13.95
C ALA A 79 1.92 -6.56 -14.82
N GLU A 80 2.17 -5.26 -15.00
CA GLU A 80 3.33 -4.76 -15.75
C GLU A 80 4.66 -5.16 -15.09
N LEU A 81 4.77 -5.04 -13.76
CA LEU A 81 5.97 -5.49 -13.04
C LEU A 81 6.23 -6.99 -13.22
N LYS A 82 5.17 -7.81 -13.25
CA LYS A 82 5.28 -9.24 -13.53
C LYS A 82 5.73 -9.51 -14.96
N LYS A 83 5.27 -8.74 -15.96
CA LYS A 83 5.74 -8.85 -17.35
C LYS A 83 7.22 -8.54 -17.49
N VAL A 84 7.73 -7.56 -16.74
CA VAL A 84 9.17 -7.22 -16.70
C VAL A 84 10.00 -8.30 -15.97
N GLY A 85 9.36 -9.23 -15.25
CA GLY A 85 10.00 -10.36 -14.58
C GLY A 85 10.12 -10.21 -13.05
N PHE A 86 9.50 -9.19 -12.45
CA PHE A 86 9.50 -9.03 -11.00
C PHE A 86 8.44 -9.91 -10.33
N THR A 87 8.88 -10.72 -9.37
CA THR A 87 8.02 -11.59 -8.56
C THR A 87 7.53 -10.85 -7.30
N ILE A 88 6.56 -9.96 -7.50
CA ILE A 88 6.00 -9.10 -6.45
C ILE A 88 4.49 -9.32 -6.27
N SER A 89 4.03 -9.28 -5.01
CA SER A 89 2.60 -9.30 -4.70
C SER A 89 1.96 -7.93 -4.87
N ARG A 90 0.63 -7.90 -4.99
CA ARG A 90 -0.14 -6.65 -5.03
C ARG A 90 0.13 -5.75 -3.81
N SER A 91 0.06 -6.33 -2.61
CA SER A 91 0.36 -5.63 -1.36
C SER A 91 1.82 -5.17 -1.26
N GLY A 92 2.76 -5.98 -1.74
CA GLY A 92 4.17 -5.61 -1.79
C GLY A 92 4.45 -4.44 -2.74
N THR A 93 3.63 -4.26 -3.78
CA THR A 93 3.70 -3.11 -4.69
C THR A 93 3.12 -1.87 -4.01
N TYR A 94 1.96 -2.01 -3.35
CA TYR A 94 1.34 -0.92 -2.58
C TYR A 94 2.27 -0.31 -1.53
N LEU A 95 2.94 -1.15 -0.74
CA LEU A 95 3.86 -0.69 0.32
C LEU A 95 5.00 0.20 -0.20
N ARG A 96 5.37 0.06 -1.48
CA ARG A 96 6.44 0.85 -2.11
C ARG A 96 5.98 2.20 -2.62
N LEU A 97 4.68 2.35 -2.83
CA LEU A 97 4.07 3.63 -3.21
C LEU A 97 3.77 4.51 -1.98
N LEU A 98 3.84 3.94 -0.78
CA LEU A 98 3.60 4.68 0.44
C LEU A 98 4.71 5.72 0.70
N PRO A 99 4.34 6.91 1.21
CA PRO A 99 5.33 7.89 1.65
C PRO A 99 6.30 7.31 2.69
N ARG A 100 7.53 7.81 2.66
CA ARG A 100 8.54 7.47 3.67
C ARG A 100 7.99 7.89 5.04
N ASN A 101 7.70 6.91 5.90
CA ASN A 101 7.05 7.05 7.23
C ASN A 101 5.51 7.06 7.25
N SER A 102 4.82 6.51 6.24
CA SER A 102 3.39 6.29 6.35
C SER A 102 3.08 5.37 7.55
N SER A 103 2.43 5.91 8.57
CA SER A 103 1.94 5.13 9.70
C SER A 103 0.47 4.80 9.51
N THR A 104 0.09 3.54 9.71
CA THR A 104 -1.32 3.12 9.71
C THR A 104 -2.10 3.64 10.92
N ILE A 105 -1.41 4.24 11.90
CA ILE A 105 -2.01 4.87 13.07
C ILE A 105 -2.81 6.12 12.67
N GLU A 106 -2.32 6.89 11.68
CA GLU A 106 -2.99 8.11 11.22
C GLU A 106 -4.26 7.79 10.41
N GLY A 107 -4.25 6.69 9.65
CA GLY A 107 -5.43 6.23 8.88
C GLY A 107 -6.60 5.73 9.74
N LYS A 108 -6.35 5.35 11.01
CA LYS A 108 -7.40 5.00 11.97
C LYS A 108 -8.08 6.23 12.61
N ARG A 109 -7.50 7.44 12.48
CA ARG A 109 -7.98 8.64 13.16
C ARG A 109 -9.12 9.39 12.47
N HIS A 110 -9.58 8.96 11.30
CA HIS A 110 -10.59 9.71 10.55
C HIS A 110 -11.80 8.85 10.16
N PHE A 111 -12.69 8.61 11.13
CA PHE A 111 -14.16 8.71 10.97
C PHE A 111 -14.86 8.52 12.33
N THR A 112 -14.72 9.49 13.24
CA THR A 112 -15.69 9.66 14.33
C THR A 112 -16.82 10.51 13.78
N THR A 113 -17.86 9.88 13.23
CA THR A 113 -19.12 10.58 12.99
C THR A 113 -19.69 10.94 14.34
N VAL A 114 -19.51 12.19 14.76
CA VAL A 114 -20.22 12.71 15.92
C VAL A 114 -21.66 12.91 15.47
N PRO A 115 -22.65 12.21 16.08
CA PRO A 115 -24.04 12.48 15.78
C PRO A 115 -24.37 13.89 16.26
N VAL A 116 -24.60 14.80 15.32
CA VAL A 116 -25.12 16.14 15.64
C VAL A 116 -26.64 16.05 15.60
N LYS A 117 -27.29 16.38 16.72
CA LYS A 117 -28.75 16.56 16.73
C LYS A 117 -29.07 17.87 16.03
N LEU A 118 -29.59 17.79 14.80
CA LEU A 118 -30.15 18.94 14.12
C LEU A 118 -31.47 19.32 14.81
N SER A 119 -31.62 20.59 15.19
CA SER A 119 -32.90 21.13 15.65
C SER A 119 -33.92 21.02 14.53
N ARG A 120 -35.13 20.53 14.86
CA ARG A 120 -36.26 20.45 13.92
C ARG A 120 -36.47 21.80 13.24
N ALA A 121 -36.52 21.80 11.91
CA ALA A 121 -36.84 23.01 11.15
C ALA A 121 -38.24 23.51 11.58
N GLN A 122 -38.36 24.77 12.00
CA GLN A 122 -39.62 25.42 12.36
C GLN A 122 -40.54 25.70 11.15
N ALA A 123 -40.37 24.96 10.05
CA ALA A 123 -41.20 25.10 8.86
C ALA A 123 -42.59 24.46 9.03
N ASP A 124 -42.85 23.76 10.14
CA ASP A 124 -44.16 23.18 10.42
C ASP A 124 -45.25 24.23 10.68
N TYR A 125 -44.88 25.50 10.90
CA TYR A 125 -45.82 26.61 10.89
C TYR A 125 -46.04 27.12 9.46
N HIS A 126 -46.69 26.31 8.63
CA HIS A 126 -47.38 26.87 7.47
C HIS A 126 -48.53 27.73 8.01
N ARG A 127 -48.35 29.05 7.93
CA ARG A 127 -49.43 30.01 8.19
C ARG A 127 -50.61 29.62 7.31
N SER A 128 -51.76 29.31 7.92
CA SER A 128 -52.99 29.02 7.18
C SER A 128 -53.27 30.20 6.25
N HIS A 129 -53.11 29.98 4.94
CA HIS A 129 -53.46 30.97 3.94
C HIS A 129 -54.99 30.99 3.82
N ILE A 130 -55.58 32.18 3.69
CA ILE A 130 -57.03 32.37 3.68
C ILE A 130 -57.70 31.61 2.51
N ASP A 131 -56.92 31.31 1.46
CA ASP A 131 -57.36 30.52 0.29
C ASP A 131 -57.52 29.00 0.51
N SER A 132 -57.21 28.46 1.69
CA SER A 132 -57.43 27.02 1.93
C SER A 132 -58.91 26.65 2.20
N GLN A 133 -59.83 27.62 2.18
CA GLN A 133 -61.27 27.33 2.16
C GLN A 133 -61.73 26.96 0.75
N GLN A 134 -61.64 25.67 0.42
CA GLN A 134 -62.41 25.12 -0.69
C GLN A 134 -63.90 25.16 -0.32
N HIS A 135 -64.66 26.01 -1.00
CA HIS A 135 -66.11 25.98 -0.93
C HIS A 135 -66.62 24.60 -1.39
N PRO A 136 -67.58 23.98 -0.67
CA PRO A 136 -68.15 22.73 -1.11
C PRO A 136 -68.95 22.97 -2.39
N SER A 137 -68.49 22.41 -3.51
CA SER A 137 -69.28 22.31 -4.73
C SER A 137 -70.54 21.50 -4.42
N ALA A 138 -71.70 22.12 -4.59
CA ALA A 138 -73.00 21.50 -4.44
C ALA A 138 -73.16 20.34 -5.45
N ILE A 139 -73.69 19.21 -4.96
CA ILE A 139 -74.31 18.14 -5.77
C ILE A 139 -75.77 18.52 -5.96
#